data_AF-A0AAN7BN77-F1
#
_entry.id   AF-A0AAN7BN77-F1
#
_cell.length_a   1.000
_cell.length_b   1.000
_cell.length_c   1.000
_cell.angle_alpha   90.00
_cell.angle_beta   90.00
_cell.angle_gamma   90.00
#
_symmetry.space_group_name_H-M   'P 1'
#
loop_
_entity.id
_entity.type
_entity.pdbx_description
1 polymer ?
#
loop_
_entity_poly.entity_id
_entity_poly.type
_entity_poly.pdbx_seq_one_letter_code
_entity_poly.pdbx_strand_id
1 'polypeptide(L)' 'MTFAWKAAGITYNRYLAVAARVVRRSLKEDKRLIAERRGNQELRFAKWTNGKQGEIKNLAQANQAAAVESAATGGQ' A
#
# COMPACT_ATOMS: atom_id res chain seq x y z
N MET A 1 -7.63 13.10 20.93
CA MET A 1 -6.72 13.42 19.81
C MET A 1 -6.70 12.21 18.87
N THR A 2 -7.37 12.28 17.73
CA THR A 2 -7.36 11.19 16.73
C THR A 2 -6.17 11.38 15.81
N PHE A 3 -5.35 10.34 15.62
CA PHE A 3 -4.22 10.42 14.70
C PHE A 3 -4.72 10.65 13.26
N ALA A 4 -4.04 11.51 12.50
CA ALA A 4 -4.44 11.90 11.15
C ALA A 4 -4.66 10.70 10.21
N TRP A 5 -3.84 9.65 10.31
CA TRP A 5 -3.99 8.43 9.49
C TRP A 5 -5.29 7.67 9.81
N LYS A 6 -5.72 7.69 11.08
CA LYS A 6 -6.96 7.03 11.52
C LYS A 6 -8.17 7.82 11.04
N ALA A 7 -8.09 9.15 11.07
CA ALA A 7 -9.12 10.03 10.52
C ALA A 7 -9.24 9.89 8.99
N ALA A 8 -8.12 9.65 8.30
CA ALA A 8 -8.10 9.41 6.85
C ALA A 8 -8.56 8.00 6.42
N GLY A 9 -9.06 7.16 7.33
CA GLY A 9 -9.51 5.80 7.03
C GLY A 9 -8.38 4.83 6.62
N ILE A 10 -7.12 5.19 6.86
CA ILE A 10 -5.96 4.39 6.46
C ILE A 10 -5.60 3.42 7.59
N THR A 11 -5.27 2.18 7.24
CA THR A 11 -4.75 1.21 8.22
C THR A 11 -3.34 1.56 8.68
N TYR A 12 -2.98 1.19 9.91
CA TYR A 12 -1.65 1.46 10.46
C TYR A 12 -0.52 0.91 9.57
N ASN A 13 -0.71 -0.30 9.01
CA ASN A 13 0.27 -0.91 8.10
C ASN A 13 0.48 -0.07 6.83
N ARG A 14 -0.59 0.53 6.30
CA ARG A 14 -0.50 1.40 5.13
C ARG A 14 0.18 2.72 5.45
N TYR A 15 -0.09 3.31 6.62
CA TYR A 15 0.63 4.49 7.11
C TYR A 15 2.14 4.23 7.18
N LEU A 16 2.57 3.13 7.82
CA LEU A 16 3.98 2.75 7.92
C LEU A 16 4.63 2.51 6.55
N ALA A 17 3.92 1.84 5.63
CA ALA A 17 4.44 1.59 4.28
C ALA A 17 4.71 2.90 3.51
N VAL A 18 3.83 3.90 3.64
CA VAL A 18 3.99 5.23 3.03
C VAL A 18 5.14 6.00 3.69
N ALA A 19 5.18 6.06 5.02
CA ALA A 19 6.25 6.74 5.76
C ALA A 19 7.62 6.15 5.40
N ALA A 20 7.74 4.82 5.37
CA ALA A 20 8.98 4.15 4.99
C ALA A 20 9.40 4.43 3.53
N ARG A 21 8.45 4.57 2.60
CA ARG A 21 8.76 4.95 1.21
C ARG A 21 9.38 6.35 1.14
N VAL A 22 8.80 7.31 1.86
CA VAL A 22 9.31 8.69 1.89
C VAL A 22 10.73 8.70 2.46
N VAL A 23 10.97 8.01 3.57
CA VAL A 23 12.29 7.93 4.20
C VAL A 23 13.35 7.35 3.26
N ARG A 24 13.03 6.30 2.48
CA ARG A 24 13.97 5.71 1.51
C ARG A 24 14.39 6.71 0.44
N ARG A 25 13.45 7.51 -0.06
CA ARG A 25 13.72 8.53 -1.08
C ARG A 25 14.54 9.70 -0.57
N SER A 26 14.53 9.95 0.74
CA SER A 26 15.34 10.98 1.40
C SER A 26 16.79 10.57 1.69
N LEU A 27 17.17 9.31 1.44
CA LEU A 27 18.55 8.84 1.63
C LEU A 27 19.48 9.28 0.49
N LYS A 28 20.78 9.38 0.79
CA LYS A 28 21.85 9.55 -0.21
C LYS A 28 21.88 8.37 -1.19
N GLU A 29 22.32 8.62 -2.43
CA GLU A 29 22.34 7.70 -3.57
C GLU A 29 22.77 6.27 -3.21
N ASP A 30 23.94 6.13 -2.56
CA ASP A 30 24.54 4.84 -2.21
C ASP A 30 23.63 3.98 -1.32
N LYS A 31 23.00 4.61 -0.34
CA LYS A 31 22.11 3.93 0.62
C LYS A 31 20.70 3.78 0.05
N ARG A 32 20.27 4.72 -0.80
CA ARG A 32 18.98 4.69 -1.49
C ARG A 32 18.88 3.47 -2.40
N LEU A 33 19.93 3.15 -3.16
CA LEU A 33 19.93 2.00 -4.07
C LEU A 33 19.60 0.67 -3.35
N ILE A 34 20.22 0.44 -2.20
CA ILE A 34 20.00 -0.77 -1.40
C ILE A 34 18.61 -0.74 -0.74
N ALA A 35 18.16 0.44 -0.30
CA ALA A 35 16.89 0.60 0.39
C ALA A 35 15.67 0.50 -0.55
N GLU A 36 15.76 1.00 -1.78
CA GLU A 36 14.71 0.96 -2.80
C GLU A 36 14.33 -0.47 -3.19
N ARG A 37 15.30 -1.41 -3.21
CA ARG A 37 15.02 -2.84 -3.48
C ARG A 37 14.01 -3.44 -2.50
N ARG A 38 13.90 -2.91 -1.28
CA ARG A 38 12.93 -3.35 -0.26
C ARG A 38 11.50 -2.87 -0.53
N GLY A 39 11.33 -1.91 -1.43
CA GLY A 39 10.02 -1.38 -1.84
C GLY A 39 9.34 -2.21 -2.93
N ASN A 40 10.08 -3.09 -3.61
CA ASN A 40 9.55 -3.89 -4.72
C ASN A 40 8.73 -5.07 -4.16
N GLN A 41 7.47 -5.17 -4.58
CA GLN A 41 6.56 -6.25 -4.20
C GLN A 41 5.86 -6.79 -5.45
N GLU A 42 6.19 -8.02 -5.86
CA GLU A 42 5.56 -8.72 -6.98
C GLU A 42 4.61 -9.83 -6.51
N LEU A 43 3.85 -9.55 -5.46
CA LEU A 43 2.90 -10.50 -4.92
C LEU A 43 1.62 -10.52 -5.77
N ARG A 44 1.07 -11.72 -5.99
CA ARG A 44 -0.24 -11.93 -6.62
C ARG A 44 -1.13 -12.68 -5.64
N PHE A 45 -2.41 -12.32 -5.59
CA PHE A 45 -3.38 -12.96 -4.71
C PHE A 45 -4.65 -13.29 -5.49
N ALA A 46 -5.34 -14.35 -5.06
CA ALA A 46 -6.68 -14.69 -5.52
C ALA A 46 -7.59 -14.77 -4.29
N LYS A 47 -8.70 -14.04 -4.32
CA LYS A 47 -9.71 -14.15 -3.26
C LYS A 47 -10.54 -15.40 -3.52
N TRP A 48 -10.57 -16.31 -2.55
CA TRP A 48 -11.45 -17.47 -2.60
C TRP A 48 -12.79 -17.12 -1.96
N THR A 49 -13.89 -17.46 -2.63
CA THR A 49 -15.25 -17.26 -2.13
C THR A 49 -16.08 -18.50 -2.42
N ASN A 50 -16.75 -19.05 -1.41
CA ASN A 50 -17.57 -20.26 -1.53
C ASN A 50 -16.84 -21.43 -2.20
N GLY A 51 -15.55 -21.62 -1.86
CA GLY A 51 -14.72 -22.70 -2.41
C GLY A 51 -14.25 -22.51 -3.85
N LYS A 52 -14.59 -21.40 -4.51
CA LYS A 52 -14.09 -21.08 -5.85
C LYS A 52 -12.98 -20.05 -5.78
N GLN A 53 -11.86 -20.33 -6.47
CA GLN A 53 -10.77 -19.39 -6.64
C GLN A 53 -11.23 -18.24 -7.54
N GLY A 54 -11.17 -17.01 -7.04
CA GLY A 54 -11.38 -15.82 -7.84
C GLY A 54 -10.18 -15.46 -8.71
N GLU A 55 -10.27 -14.33 -9.40
CA GLU A 55 -9.20 -13.87 -10.30
C GLU A 55 -7.88 -13.60 -9.56
N ILE A 56 -6.78 -14.00 -10.17
CA ILE A 56 -5.42 -13.71 -9.67
C ILE A 56 -5.08 -12.26 -10.00
N LYS A 57 -5.11 -11.40 -8.99
CA LYS A 57 -4.77 -9.98 -9.11
C LYS A 57 -3.37 -9.71 -8.57
N ASN A 58 -2.66 -8.79 -9.20
CA ASN A 58 -1.40 -8.29 -8.66
C ASN A 58 -1.70 -7.41 -7.43
N LEU A 59 -1.00 -7.65 -6.32
CA LEU A 59 -1.19 -6.95 -5.05
C LEU A 59 -0.88 -5.45 -5.17
N ALA A 60 0.14 -5.08 -5.93
CA ALA A 60 0.50 -3.68 -6.13
C ALA A 60 -0.59 -2.93 -6.90
N GLN A 61 -1.16 -3.55 -7.94
CA GLN A 61 -2.27 -2.98 -8.71
C GLN A 61 -3.55 -2.88 -7.86
N ALA A 62 -3.89 -3.93 -7.11
CA ALA A 62 -5.06 -3.90 -6.22
C ALA A 62 -4.95 -2.84 -5.12
N ASN A 63 -3.76 -2.65 -4.54
CA ASN A 63 -3.50 -1.62 -3.55
C ASN A 63 -3.57 -0.19 -4.13
N GLN A 64 -3.30 -0.01 -5.43
CA GLN A 64 -3.48 1.27 -6.11
C GLN A 64 -4.97 1.54 -6.37
N ALA A 65 -5.69 0.55 -6.88
CA ALA A 65 -7.14 0.65 -7.09
C ALA A 65 -7.88 0.96 -5.78
N ALA A 66 -7.55 0.27 -4.69
CA ALA A 66 -8.13 0.53 -3.37
C ALA A 66 -7.82 1.96 -2.87
N ALA A 67 -6.62 2.49 -3.14
CA ALA A 67 -6.28 3.86 -2.77
C ALA A 67 -7.09 4.91 -3.54
N VAL A 68 -7.39 4.66 -4.83
CA VAL A 68 -8.25 5.50 -5.66
C VAL A 68 -9.70 5.43 -5.18
N GLU A 69 -10.20 4.23 -4.87
CA GLU A 69 -11.55 4.02 -4.36
C GLU A 69 -11.76 4.68 -3.00
N SER A 70 -10.80 4.56 -2.07
CA SER A 70 -10.84 5.24 -0.77
C SER A 70 -10.74 6.77 -0.90
N ALA A 71 -10.03 7.29 -1.89
CA ALA A 71 -10.01 8.73 -2.19
C ALA A 71 -11.35 9.21 -2.79
N ALA A 72 -12.03 8.35 -3.55
CA ALA A 72 -13.33 8.67 -4.15
C ALA A 72 -14.50 8.58 -3.15
N THR A 73 -14.40 7.74 -2.12
CA THR A 73 -15.43 7.57 -1.07
C THR A 73 -15.21 8.46 0.17
N GLY A 74 -14.03 9.06 0.34
CA GLY A 74 -13.68 9.94 1.47
C GLY A 74 -14.29 11.35 1.44
N GLY A 75 -15.47 11.53 0.82
CA GLY A 75 -16.23 12.78 0.76
C GLY A 75 -17.65 12.69 1.34
N GLN A 76 -17.93 11.69 2.18
CA GLN A 76 -19.15 11.56 2.97
C GLN A 76 -18.80 11.30 4.43
#